data_AF-A0A2A6BHS2-F1
#
_entry.id   AF-A0A2A6BHS2-F1
#
_cell.length_a   1.000
_cell.length_b   1.000
_cell.length_c   1.000
_cell.angle_alpha   90.00
_cell.angle_beta   90.00
_cell.angle_gamma   90.00
#
_symmetry.space_group_name_H-M   'P 1'
#
loop_
_entity.id
_entity.type
_entity.pdbx_description
1 polymer ?
#
loop_
_entity_poly.entity_id
_entity_poly.type
_entity_poly.pdbx_seq_one_letter_code
_entity_poly.pdbx_strand_id
1 'polypeptide(L)'
;MSVMNRPPSKRAKLLDRNPPIPESTHTHELYLERYPPEILWHIFDNTELHQLRGLLTVSPVMKSRVKSYASNPFERLPPKFMWKIFDFSLESLYALRLTSPLLRTHVDEYTLHVPEWTIVDELVVRACVIEVLLQLSSLVRALEIDEYFSQYENTNYLFGVYDADWAAIIVEMFSRKLDKLTIQNRFNFLPLHGAEMLMANLPALEKKVFFETSCYVLERSFEYSINDYVVQDFQMEPTSWSSGNSVTESLSPFERLPPELLRSTIGYVPEAVYELRLTCRLLKTLIDECAQSPLKGQIIEELSVYKTKPTEIEDELTMLFAVTCYVPKHLTNVFEHRLKFCRNNFVGHKVNIMRRGDTIAGKPNVYNLRLVTSHAADLLILLQSACMGRRVGKLVLINCTGPVVLAAVSKLIEGLKFDHLEFTVVNLQSDDEKFILSSIPEHDVKHLEVNMSTAIEPVKFLLDLSSIIQSLFIYQCRIDIIPWKAACMFGLLDVNWAPVILEMFTGRMDKLYIENHYFEGYLGQAESDLLMACLPTMGKKIWFEATCTNYPNGLRLTDNEHWIQADHRNRHSRSLKIKHESRVNETHEFPRIQ
;
A
#
# COMPACT_ATOMS: atom_id res chain seq x y z
N MET A 1 -67.10 12.14 19.41
CA MET A 1 -67.40 11.10 20.41
C MET A 1 -67.86 9.85 19.69
N SER A 2 -66.96 8.88 19.50
CA SER A 2 -67.26 7.46 19.26
C SER A 2 -65.93 6.73 19.26
N VAL A 3 -65.67 5.99 20.33
CA VAL A 3 -64.47 5.19 20.58
C VAL A 3 -64.77 3.78 20.12
N MET A 4 -64.05 3.28 19.10
CA MET A 4 -64.06 1.86 18.75
C MET A 4 -62.85 1.16 19.34
N ASN A 5 -63.13 0.28 20.29
CA ASN A 5 -62.20 -0.66 20.91
C ASN A 5 -61.71 -1.72 19.89
N ARG A 6 -60.40 -1.95 19.83
CA ARG A 6 -59.80 -3.15 19.25
C ARG A 6 -59.53 -4.20 20.34
N PRO A 7 -59.74 -5.51 20.09
CA PRO A 7 -59.36 -6.56 21.03
C PRO A 7 -57.90 -7.01 20.84
N PRO A 8 -57.23 -7.58 21.87
CA PRO A 8 -55.83 -7.99 21.80
C PRO A 8 -55.65 -9.41 21.22
N SER A 9 -54.68 -9.57 20.32
CA SER A 9 -54.27 -10.86 19.76
C SER A 9 -53.29 -11.60 20.68
N LYS A 10 -53.58 -12.89 20.89
CA LYS A 10 -52.86 -13.86 21.72
C LYS A 10 -51.42 -14.10 21.22
N ARG A 11 -50.47 -14.08 22.16
CA ARG A 11 -49.05 -14.40 21.99
C ARG A 11 -48.85 -15.91 22.25
N ALA A 12 -48.46 -16.67 21.23
CA ALA A 12 -48.09 -18.08 21.37
C ALA A 12 -46.57 -18.19 21.65
N LYS A 13 -46.23 -18.91 22.72
CA LYS A 13 -44.87 -19.34 23.08
C LYS A 13 -44.49 -20.54 22.22
N LEU A 14 -43.31 -20.54 21.61
CA LEU A 14 -42.70 -21.71 20.99
C LEU A 14 -41.31 -21.94 21.60
N LEU A 15 -41.09 -23.22 21.90
CA LEU A 15 -40.08 -23.82 22.77
C LEU A 15 -38.73 -24.04 22.10
N ASP A 16 -37.72 -24.09 22.98
CA ASP A 16 -36.35 -24.56 22.81
C ASP A 16 -36.18 -25.82 21.95
N ARG A 17 -35.16 -25.81 21.08
CA ARG A 17 -34.37 -27.00 20.68
C ARG A 17 -32.93 -26.61 20.39
N ASN A 18 -32.00 -27.03 21.27
CA ASN A 18 -30.56 -27.10 21.01
C ASN A 18 -30.22 -28.35 20.19
N PRO A 19 -29.27 -28.28 19.24
CA PRO A 19 -28.63 -29.46 18.64
C PRO A 19 -27.29 -29.84 19.33
N PRO A 20 -26.84 -31.10 19.20
CA PRO A 20 -25.75 -31.67 20.01
C PRO A 20 -24.35 -31.44 19.42
N ILE A 21 -23.37 -31.47 20.32
CA ILE A 21 -21.92 -31.44 20.11
C ILE A 21 -21.45 -32.84 19.66
N PRO A 22 -20.54 -32.98 18.67
CA PRO A 22 -19.84 -34.24 18.43
C PRO A 22 -18.43 -34.26 19.06
N GLU A 23 -18.09 -35.46 19.54
CA GLU A 23 -16.93 -35.84 20.32
C GLU A 23 -15.63 -35.98 19.53
N SER A 24 -14.55 -36.02 20.30
CA SER A 24 -13.12 -36.14 20.00
C SER A 24 -12.70 -37.42 19.26
N THR A 25 -11.72 -37.30 18.36
CA THR A 25 -10.95 -38.43 17.80
C THR A 25 -9.53 -38.50 18.37
N HIS A 26 -9.15 -39.72 18.76
CA HIS A 26 -7.87 -40.16 19.29
C HIS A 26 -6.68 -39.96 18.34
N THR A 27 -5.52 -39.61 18.91
CA THR A 27 -4.18 -39.71 18.29
C THR A 27 -3.51 -41.03 18.68
N HIS A 28 -3.02 -41.78 17.69
CA HIS A 28 -2.12 -42.91 17.87
C HIS A 28 -0.65 -42.45 17.86
N GLU A 29 0.12 -42.87 18.86
CA GLU A 29 1.58 -42.85 18.89
C GLU A 29 2.15 -44.09 18.16
N LEU A 30 3.29 -43.91 17.48
CA LEU A 30 4.17 -45.00 17.05
C LEU A 30 5.64 -44.55 17.19
N TYR A 31 6.39 -45.34 17.95
CA TYR A 31 7.84 -45.24 18.24
C TYR A 31 8.69 -45.96 17.18
N LEU A 32 9.96 -45.55 17.05
CA LEU A 32 11.22 -46.36 16.95
C LEU A 32 12.33 -45.55 16.22
N GLU A 33 13.38 -45.09 16.93
CA GLU A 33 14.75 -45.68 17.06
C GLU A 33 15.70 -45.41 15.87
N ARG A 34 16.74 -44.56 15.99
CA ARG A 34 18.12 -44.68 16.54
C ARG A 34 19.22 -45.15 15.54
N TYR A 35 20.01 -44.16 15.06
CA TYR A 35 21.47 -44.10 14.75
C TYR A 35 22.11 -45.00 13.66
N PRO A 36 23.38 -44.77 13.18
CA PRO A 36 24.35 -43.65 13.31
C PRO A 36 25.06 -43.24 11.97
N PRO A 37 26.07 -42.34 11.98
CA PRO A 37 26.61 -41.63 10.82
C PRO A 37 27.93 -42.20 10.25
N GLU A 38 28.37 -41.58 9.14
CA GLU A 38 29.70 -41.65 8.49
C GLU A 38 29.93 -42.82 7.51
N ILE A 39 30.18 -42.48 6.23
CA ILE A 39 31.32 -42.98 5.43
C ILE A 39 31.40 -42.27 4.06
N LEU A 40 32.52 -41.55 3.93
CA LEU A 40 33.44 -41.39 2.80
C LEU A 40 33.11 -40.56 1.55
N TRP A 41 34.05 -39.63 1.36
CA TRP A 41 34.46 -38.86 0.19
C TRP A 41 35.12 -39.71 -0.92
N HIS A 42 35.27 -39.07 -2.09
CA HIS A 42 35.99 -39.41 -3.34
C HIS A 42 35.10 -40.13 -4.39
N ILE A 43 35.02 -39.73 -5.67
CA ILE A 43 36.03 -39.08 -6.54
C ILE A 43 35.39 -38.63 -7.89
N PHE A 44 35.88 -37.53 -8.48
CA PHE A 44 35.85 -37.07 -9.91
C PHE A 44 34.51 -36.87 -10.66
N ASP A 45 34.32 -35.96 -11.63
CA ASP A 45 35.03 -34.78 -12.15
C ASP A 45 34.02 -34.03 -13.07
N ASN A 46 34.39 -32.81 -13.46
CA ASN A 46 33.78 -31.94 -14.46
C ASN A 46 32.99 -32.62 -15.60
N THR A 47 31.70 -32.29 -15.76
CA THR A 47 31.09 -31.76 -17.01
C THR A 47 29.58 -31.49 -16.84
N GLU A 48 29.10 -30.42 -17.48
CA GLU A 48 27.68 -30.12 -17.78
C GLU A 48 26.78 -29.54 -16.69
N LEU A 49 27.07 -28.27 -16.41
CA LEU A 49 26.08 -27.20 -16.23
C LEU A 49 25.11 -27.16 -17.42
N HIS A 50 24.02 -27.94 -17.40
CA HIS A 50 22.75 -27.69 -18.10
C HIS A 50 21.78 -28.89 -17.97
N GLN A 51 21.37 -29.24 -16.75
CA GLN A 51 20.16 -30.05 -16.50
C GLN A 51 19.95 -30.21 -14.99
N LEU A 52 19.24 -29.27 -14.36
CA LEU A 52 18.50 -29.43 -13.09
C LEU A 52 17.78 -28.12 -12.75
N ARG A 53 16.91 -27.66 -13.67
CA ARG A 53 16.02 -26.50 -13.47
C ARG A 53 14.57 -26.90 -13.20
N GLY A 54 14.36 -28.09 -12.65
CA GLY A 54 13.05 -28.56 -12.25
C GLY A 54 13.21 -29.72 -11.28
N LEU A 55 13.05 -29.43 -9.98
CA LEU A 55 12.61 -30.33 -8.90
C LEU A 55 13.06 -29.77 -7.54
N LEU A 56 12.48 -28.65 -7.11
CA LEU A 56 12.34 -28.31 -5.69
C LEU A 56 11.03 -27.53 -5.50
N THR A 57 9.91 -28.24 -5.53
CA THR A 57 8.68 -27.82 -4.84
C THR A 57 8.88 -28.03 -3.35
N VAL A 58 9.02 -26.94 -2.60
CA VAL A 58 9.05 -26.97 -1.14
C VAL A 58 7.63 -27.19 -0.60
N SER A 59 7.48 -28.26 0.17
CA SER A 59 6.27 -28.64 0.92
C SER A 59 5.95 -27.61 2.02
N PRO A 60 4.68 -27.16 2.19
CA PRO A 60 4.31 -26.16 3.18
C PRO A 60 3.84 -26.82 4.49
N VAL A 61 4.74 -27.42 5.27
CA VAL A 61 4.42 -27.83 6.64
C VAL A 61 5.63 -27.61 7.55
N MET A 62 5.79 -26.38 8.05
CA MET A 62 6.32 -26.03 9.38
C MET A 62 6.48 -24.51 9.46
N LYS A 63 5.38 -23.81 9.75
CA LYS A 63 5.42 -22.47 10.35
C LYS A 63 4.53 -22.49 11.58
N SER A 64 5.11 -22.78 12.74
CA SER A 64 4.52 -22.30 13.98
C SER A 64 5.61 -22.08 15.03
N ARG A 65 5.56 -20.90 15.64
CA ARG A 65 6.31 -20.44 16.82
C ARG A 65 7.72 -19.88 16.58
N VAL A 66 7.80 -18.84 15.75
CA VAL A 66 8.67 -17.70 16.04
C VAL A 66 7.77 -16.58 16.52
N LYS A 67 7.97 -16.09 17.75
CA LYS A 67 7.35 -14.84 18.21
C LYS A 67 7.80 -13.74 17.25
N SER A 68 6.89 -13.16 16.47
CA SER A 68 7.25 -12.07 15.56
C SER A 68 7.70 -10.87 16.40
N TYR A 69 9.01 -10.63 16.45
CA TYR A 69 9.49 -9.30 16.75
C TYR A 69 8.87 -8.37 15.71
N ALA A 70 8.25 -7.28 16.16
CA ALA A 70 7.63 -6.31 15.27
C ALA A 70 8.71 -5.84 14.27
N SER A 71 8.53 -6.20 13.00
CA SER A 71 9.38 -5.76 11.88
C SER A 71 9.59 -4.25 12.00
N ASN A 72 10.84 -3.80 11.92
CA ASN A 72 11.15 -2.37 11.91
C ASN A 72 10.30 -1.68 10.81
N PRO A 73 9.58 -0.57 11.07
CA PRO A 73 8.70 0.05 10.07
C PRO A 73 9.40 0.37 8.73
N PHE A 74 10.71 0.56 8.72
CA PHE A 74 11.51 0.73 7.49
C PHE A 74 11.60 -0.52 6.61
N GLU A 75 11.48 -1.72 7.20
CA GLU A 75 11.42 -2.99 6.48
C GLU A 75 10.16 -3.13 5.61
N ARG A 76 9.18 -2.24 5.79
CA ARG A 76 7.93 -2.23 5.01
C ARG A 76 7.97 -1.27 3.82
N LEU A 77 9.03 -0.47 3.69
CA LEU A 77 9.18 0.47 2.58
C LEU A 77 9.40 -0.28 1.25
N PRO A 78 8.80 0.19 0.14
CA PRO A 78 9.13 -0.34 -1.18
C PRO A 78 10.62 -0.16 -1.51
N PRO A 79 11.29 -1.15 -2.14
CA PRO A 79 12.73 -1.10 -2.43
C PRO A 79 13.17 0.17 -3.18
N LYS A 80 12.40 0.60 -4.18
CA LYS A 80 12.69 1.83 -4.95
C LYS A 80 12.72 3.10 -4.10
N PHE A 81 11.97 3.14 -3.00
CA PHE A 81 11.96 4.30 -2.11
C PHE A 81 13.07 4.20 -1.06
N MET A 82 13.32 3.00 -0.55
CA MET A 82 14.51 2.70 0.25
C MET A 82 15.79 3.14 -0.45
N TRP A 83 15.90 2.87 -1.75
CA TRP A 83 17.04 3.29 -2.56
C TRP A 83 17.17 4.83 -2.64
N LYS A 84 16.06 5.57 -2.74
CA LYS A 84 16.11 7.04 -2.66
C LYS A 84 16.56 7.56 -1.30
N ILE A 85 16.23 6.85 -0.21
CA ILE A 85 16.75 7.19 1.13
C ILE A 85 18.26 6.95 1.16
N PHE A 86 18.72 5.85 0.55
CA PHE A 86 20.13 5.49 0.45
C PHE A 86 20.95 6.48 -0.39
N ASP A 87 20.42 6.90 -1.55
CA ASP A 87 21.00 7.96 -2.40
C ASP A 87 21.26 9.24 -1.59
N PHE A 88 20.39 9.54 -0.61
CA PHE A 88 20.45 10.79 0.13
C PHE A 88 21.40 10.76 1.33
N SER A 89 21.58 9.62 1.98
CA SER A 89 22.43 9.51 3.17
C SER A 89 23.31 8.28 3.11
N LEU A 90 24.31 8.35 2.23
CA LEU A 90 25.27 7.29 2.01
C LEU A 90 26.09 6.95 3.24
N GLU A 91 26.44 7.96 4.03
CA GLU A 91 27.16 7.82 5.30
C GLU A 91 26.36 7.00 6.32
N SER A 92 25.03 6.98 6.20
CA SER A 92 24.14 6.22 7.09
C SER A 92 23.88 4.79 6.60
N LEU A 93 24.32 4.41 5.40
CA LEU A 93 24.06 3.08 4.83
C LEU A 93 24.59 1.97 5.72
N TYR A 94 25.81 2.13 6.23
CA TYR A 94 26.42 1.14 7.11
C TYR A 94 25.64 0.99 8.41
N ALA A 95 25.22 2.10 9.03
CA ALA A 95 24.39 2.07 10.23
C ALA A 95 23.03 1.41 9.96
N LEU A 96 22.36 1.74 8.84
CA LEU A 96 21.10 1.13 8.43
C LEU A 96 21.24 -0.37 8.16
N ARG A 97 22.33 -0.78 7.48
CA ARG A 97 22.69 -2.20 7.22
C ARG A 97 22.85 -3.00 8.51
N LEU A 98 23.33 -2.38 9.58
CA LEU A 98 23.50 -3.05 10.88
C LEU A 98 22.20 -3.10 11.72
N THR A 99 21.19 -2.29 11.38
CA THR A 99 19.96 -2.21 12.19
C THR A 99 18.97 -3.35 11.97
N SER A 100 19.03 -4.04 10.82
CA SER A 100 18.13 -5.15 10.51
C SER A 100 18.68 -6.06 9.41
N PRO A 101 18.45 -7.39 9.48
CA PRO A 101 18.76 -8.31 8.40
C PRO A 101 18.06 -7.99 7.07
N LEU A 102 16.82 -7.48 7.09
CA LEU A 102 16.11 -7.14 5.85
C LEU A 102 16.61 -5.81 5.27
N LEU A 103 16.90 -4.84 6.14
CA LEU A 103 17.55 -3.59 5.71
C LEU A 103 18.94 -3.89 5.13
N ARG A 104 19.68 -4.85 5.71
CA ARG A 104 20.92 -5.37 5.12
C ARG A 104 20.70 -5.88 3.70
N THR A 105 19.70 -6.75 3.48
CA THR A 105 19.37 -7.23 2.13
C THR A 105 19.08 -6.08 1.16
N HIS A 106 18.31 -5.06 1.58
CA HIS A 106 18.02 -3.93 0.70
C HIS A 106 19.23 -3.05 0.42
N VAL A 107 20.13 -2.85 1.39
CA VAL A 107 21.41 -2.14 1.18
C VAL A 107 22.29 -2.93 0.22
N ASP A 108 22.39 -4.26 0.39
CA ASP A 108 23.17 -5.13 -0.48
C ASP A 108 22.58 -5.18 -1.91
N GLU A 109 21.25 -5.21 -2.06
CA GLU A 109 20.58 -5.10 -3.36
C GLU A 109 20.85 -3.75 -4.02
N TYR A 110 20.82 -2.66 -3.24
CA TYR A 110 21.08 -1.31 -3.72
C TYR A 110 22.52 -1.15 -4.22
N THR A 111 23.51 -1.63 -3.47
CA THR A 111 24.92 -1.56 -3.88
C THR A 111 25.19 -2.36 -5.15
N LEU A 112 24.47 -3.46 -5.38
CA LEU A 112 24.54 -4.22 -6.64
C LEU A 112 23.94 -3.46 -7.85
N HIS A 113 23.03 -2.50 -7.63
CA HIS A 113 22.36 -1.74 -8.69
C HIS A 113 23.05 -0.40 -9.02
N VAL A 114 24.02 0.04 -8.22
CA VAL A 114 24.81 1.26 -8.45
C VAL A 114 26.21 0.86 -8.91
N PRO A 115 26.46 0.73 -10.23
CA PRO A 115 27.64 0.06 -10.79
C PRO A 115 28.97 0.81 -10.57
N GLU A 116 28.93 2.04 -10.07
CA GLU A 116 30.15 2.84 -9.86
C GLU A 116 30.86 2.53 -8.54
N TRP A 117 30.28 1.71 -7.66
CA TRP A 117 30.82 1.49 -6.31
C TRP A 117 31.27 0.04 -6.11
N THR A 118 32.59 -0.16 -6.04
CA THR A 118 33.18 -1.38 -5.49
C THR A 118 33.35 -1.23 -3.99
N ILE A 119 32.35 -1.68 -3.23
CA ILE A 119 32.54 -2.06 -1.83
C ILE A 119 32.84 -3.56 -1.86
N VAL A 120 34.10 -3.95 -1.70
CA VAL A 120 34.45 -5.37 -1.50
C VAL A 120 34.18 -5.69 -0.04
N ASP A 121 33.07 -6.37 0.23
CA ASP A 121 32.60 -6.67 1.59
C ASP A 121 33.30 -7.90 2.22
N GLU A 122 33.72 -8.91 1.45
CA GLU A 122 34.36 -10.12 2.00
C GLU A 122 35.15 -10.86 0.90
N LEU A 123 36.47 -11.02 1.09
CA LEU A 123 37.32 -11.87 0.24
C LEU A 123 37.48 -13.23 0.93
N VAL A 124 36.58 -14.17 0.64
CA VAL A 124 36.71 -15.56 1.13
C VAL A 124 37.75 -16.29 0.30
N VAL A 125 38.98 -16.34 0.81
CA VAL A 125 40.06 -17.08 0.15
C VAL A 125 40.20 -18.47 0.74
N ARG A 126 40.10 -19.49 -0.10
CA ARG A 126 40.35 -20.91 0.26
C ARG A 126 41.80 -21.36 -0.01
N ALA A 127 42.70 -20.42 -0.29
CA ALA A 127 44.12 -20.65 -0.56
C ALA A 127 44.99 -20.28 0.66
N CYS A 128 46.26 -20.69 0.66
CA CYS A 128 47.22 -20.28 1.69
C CYS A 128 47.33 -18.76 1.70
N VAL A 129 47.14 -18.10 2.85
CA VAL A 129 47.08 -16.63 2.97
C VAL A 129 48.29 -15.94 2.35
N ILE A 130 49.48 -16.55 2.45
CA ILE A 130 50.71 -16.03 1.87
C ILE A 130 50.59 -15.91 0.34
N GLU A 131 50.06 -16.93 -0.34
CA GLU A 131 49.88 -16.91 -1.80
C GLU A 131 48.92 -15.79 -2.23
N VAL A 132 47.90 -15.52 -1.41
CA VAL A 132 46.94 -14.44 -1.65
C VAL A 132 47.63 -13.07 -1.57
N LEU A 133 48.38 -12.82 -0.50
CA LEU A 133 49.09 -11.56 -0.31
C LEU A 133 50.09 -11.32 -1.44
N LEU A 134 50.77 -12.38 -1.87
CA LEU A 134 51.66 -12.38 -3.02
C LEU A 134 50.90 -12.10 -4.33
N GLN A 135 49.75 -12.71 -4.56
CA GLN A 135 48.92 -12.42 -5.74
C GLN A 135 48.40 -10.98 -5.72
N LEU A 136 47.87 -10.50 -4.60
CA LEU A 136 47.38 -9.14 -4.44
C LEU A 136 48.49 -8.12 -4.71
N SER A 137 49.69 -8.32 -4.16
CA SER A 137 50.84 -7.46 -4.41
C SER A 137 51.34 -7.47 -5.86
N SER A 138 50.92 -8.44 -6.69
CA SER A 138 51.12 -8.41 -8.15
C SER A 138 50.06 -7.61 -8.92
N LEU A 139 48.92 -7.31 -8.28
CA LEU A 139 47.77 -6.66 -8.89
C LEU A 139 47.64 -5.19 -8.48
N VAL A 140 48.01 -4.85 -7.24
CA VAL A 140 47.80 -3.51 -6.67
C VAL A 140 49.11 -2.77 -6.41
N ARG A 141 49.05 -1.43 -6.41
CA ARG A 141 50.17 -0.55 -6.01
C ARG A 141 50.15 -0.18 -4.53
N ALA A 142 49.00 -0.26 -3.88
CA ALA A 142 48.86 0.01 -2.45
C ALA A 142 47.99 -1.07 -1.80
N LEU A 143 48.39 -1.52 -0.62
CA LEU A 143 47.66 -2.49 0.17
C LEU A 143 47.65 -2.04 1.63
N GLU A 144 46.46 -1.98 2.22
CA GLU A 144 46.26 -1.69 3.63
C GLU A 144 45.64 -2.91 4.30
N ILE A 145 46.25 -3.32 5.41
CA ILE A 145 45.88 -4.51 6.16
C ILE A 145 45.59 -4.06 7.58
N ASP A 146 44.41 -4.39 8.08
CA ASP A 146 43.98 -4.05 9.44
C ASP A 146 43.47 -5.31 10.16
N GLU A 147 44.22 -5.77 11.17
CA GLU A 147 43.92 -6.96 11.95
C GLU A 147 43.63 -6.60 13.41
N TYR A 148 42.33 -6.57 13.77
CA TYR A 148 41.86 -6.14 15.10
C TYR A 148 41.72 -7.25 16.14
N PHE A 149 41.79 -8.53 15.77
CA PHE A 149 41.44 -9.63 16.68
C PHE A 149 42.40 -10.83 16.59
N SER A 150 43.26 -10.99 17.59
CA SER A 150 43.88 -12.27 17.93
C SER A 150 43.90 -12.43 19.46
N GLN A 151 43.69 -13.64 19.97
CA GLN A 151 43.66 -13.90 21.42
C GLN A 151 45.02 -14.35 21.97
N TYR A 152 46.09 -14.25 21.19
CA TYR A 152 47.38 -14.85 21.52
C TYR A 152 48.48 -13.79 21.57
N GLU A 153 48.83 -13.39 22.80
CA GLU A 153 49.97 -12.53 23.07
C GLU A 153 51.27 -13.32 22.85
N ASN A 154 52.23 -12.75 22.10
CA ASN A 154 53.62 -13.21 21.92
C ASN A 154 53.97 -14.21 20.80
N THR A 155 53.27 -14.24 19.66
CA THR A 155 53.71 -15.06 18.51
C THR A 155 53.76 -14.25 17.21
N ASN A 156 54.65 -14.63 16.27
CA ASN A 156 54.81 -14.06 14.93
C ASN A 156 53.57 -14.36 14.07
N TYR A 157 52.45 -13.75 14.42
CA TYR A 157 51.13 -14.08 13.93
C TYR A 157 50.56 -12.95 13.08
N LEU A 158 50.19 -13.26 11.85
CA LEU A 158 49.43 -12.38 10.97
C LEU A 158 48.47 -13.26 10.15
N PHE A 159 47.18 -12.93 10.13
CA PHE A 159 46.14 -13.67 9.38
C PHE A 159 46.05 -15.19 9.65
N GLY A 160 46.20 -15.65 10.88
CA GLY A 160 46.06 -17.08 11.18
C GLY A 160 47.32 -17.92 10.95
N VAL A 161 48.42 -17.32 10.46
CA VAL A 161 49.68 -18.01 10.19
C VAL A 161 50.71 -17.66 11.26
N TYR A 162 51.23 -18.69 11.93
CA TYR A 162 52.27 -18.58 12.95
C TYR A 162 53.66 -18.84 12.35
N ASP A 163 54.67 -18.20 12.93
CA ASP A 163 56.10 -18.44 12.64
C ASP A 163 56.50 -18.32 11.16
N ALA A 164 55.70 -17.60 10.36
CA ALA A 164 56.06 -17.27 9.01
C ALA A 164 57.18 -16.22 9.00
N ASP A 165 58.05 -16.30 8.00
CA ASP A 165 59.05 -15.28 7.74
C ASP A 165 58.39 -14.07 7.06
N TRP A 166 57.65 -13.30 7.84
CA TRP A 166 56.91 -12.13 7.36
C TRP A 166 57.83 -11.09 6.74
N ALA A 167 59.07 -10.99 7.19
CA ALA A 167 60.05 -10.08 6.61
C ALA A 167 60.40 -10.52 5.17
N ALA A 168 60.68 -11.80 4.93
CA ALA A 168 60.92 -12.31 3.58
C ALA A 168 59.69 -12.15 2.68
N ILE A 169 58.49 -12.45 3.21
CA ILE A 169 57.22 -12.32 2.46
C ILE A 169 56.96 -10.87 2.07
N ILE A 170 57.17 -9.90 2.97
CA ILE A 170 56.97 -8.48 2.67
C ILE A 170 57.96 -7.99 1.61
N VAL A 171 59.24 -8.40 1.67
CA VAL A 171 60.21 -8.10 0.61
C VAL A 171 59.75 -8.69 -0.73
N GLU A 172 59.23 -9.92 -0.73
CA GLU A 172 58.69 -10.54 -1.93
C GLU A 172 57.46 -9.78 -2.46
N MET A 173 56.55 -9.32 -1.59
CA MET A 173 55.41 -8.49 -1.98
C MET A 173 55.87 -7.19 -2.66
N PHE A 174 56.88 -6.52 -2.12
CA PHE A 174 57.42 -5.28 -2.70
C PHE A 174 58.22 -5.50 -3.99
N SER A 175 58.82 -6.68 -4.18
CA SER A 175 59.47 -7.05 -5.45
C SER A 175 58.50 -7.15 -6.63
N ARG A 176 57.18 -7.14 -6.36
CA ARG A 176 56.10 -7.16 -7.35
C ARG A 176 55.60 -5.74 -7.67
N LYS A 177 54.30 -5.56 -7.94
CA LYS A 177 53.73 -4.25 -8.30
C LYS A 177 53.44 -3.35 -7.10
N LEU A 178 53.54 -3.86 -5.87
CA LEU A 178 53.22 -3.12 -4.66
C LEU A 178 54.25 -2.03 -4.36
N ASP A 179 53.78 -0.81 -4.20
CA ASP A 179 54.59 0.38 -3.88
C ASP A 179 54.36 0.83 -2.42
N LYS A 180 53.15 0.59 -1.88
CA LYS A 180 52.75 0.96 -0.52
C LYS A 180 52.14 -0.21 0.24
N LEU A 181 52.60 -0.49 1.45
CA LEU A 181 52.03 -1.48 2.36
C LEU A 181 51.89 -0.89 3.76
N THR A 182 50.67 -0.84 4.27
CA THR A 182 50.39 -0.47 5.67
C THR A 182 49.78 -1.67 6.37
N ILE A 183 50.37 -2.08 7.49
CA ILE A 183 49.87 -3.19 8.33
C ILE A 183 49.59 -2.66 9.73
N GLN A 184 48.31 -2.52 10.05
CA GLN A 184 47.85 -2.26 11.41
C GLN A 184 47.60 -3.61 12.08
N ASN A 185 48.51 -3.99 12.97
CA ASN A 185 48.38 -5.19 13.77
C ASN A 185 48.73 -4.84 15.21
N ARG A 186 47.83 -5.17 16.14
CA ARG A 186 48.04 -4.95 17.59
C ARG A 186 49.00 -5.96 18.23
N PHE A 187 49.43 -6.96 17.47
CA PHE A 187 50.31 -8.04 17.89
C PHE A 187 51.64 -7.96 17.15
N ASN A 188 52.66 -8.55 17.79
CA ASN A 188 54.02 -8.51 17.30
C ASN A 188 54.27 -9.57 16.23
N PHE A 189 53.80 -9.33 15.00
CA PHE A 189 54.02 -10.26 13.88
C PHE A 189 55.44 -10.18 13.31
N LEU A 190 56.13 -9.04 13.51
CA LEU A 190 57.44 -8.76 12.97
C LEU A 190 58.47 -8.66 14.11
N PRO A 191 59.25 -9.72 14.39
CA PRO A 191 60.27 -9.69 15.43
C PRO A 191 61.41 -8.72 15.06
N LEU A 192 62.21 -8.28 16.04
CA LEU A 192 63.31 -7.33 15.82
C LEU A 192 64.23 -7.74 14.67
N HIS A 193 64.62 -9.01 14.62
CA HIS A 193 65.45 -9.53 13.54
C HIS A 193 64.77 -9.42 12.16
N GLY A 194 63.45 -9.63 12.09
CA GLY A 194 62.68 -9.45 10.86
C GLY A 194 62.63 -7.98 10.43
N ALA A 195 62.48 -7.04 11.37
CA ALA A 195 62.57 -5.61 11.09
C ALA A 195 63.96 -5.20 10.57
N GLU A 196 65.03 -5.69 11.20
CA GLU A 196 66.42 -5.51 10.71
C GLU A 196 66.60 -6.06 9.30
N MET A 197 65.99 -7.22 9.01
CA MET A 197 66.03 -7.83 7.69
C MET A 197 65.30 -6.99 6.64
N LEU A 198 64.16 -6.38 6.97
CA LEU A 198 63.47 -5.42 6.10
C LEU A 198 64.32 -4.18 5.83
N MET A 199 64.96 -3.62 6.86
CA MET A 199 65.85 -2.46 6.72
C MET A 199 67.04 -2.75 5.81
N ALA A 200 67.59 -3.97 5.85
CA ALA A 200 68.71 -4.36 5.01
C ALA A 200 68.31 -4.66 3.56
N ASN A 201 67.14 -5.26 3.32
CA ASN A 201 66.77 -5.79 2.00
C ASN A 201 65.89 -4.85 1.15
N LEU A 202 65.01 -4.05 1.76
CA LEU A 202 64.16 -3.14 1.00
C LEU A 202 64.97 -2.13 0.14
N PRO A 203 66.13 -1.59 0.58
CA PRO A 203 66.92 -0.68 -0.25
C PRO A 203 67.45 -1.33 -1.53
N ALA A 204 67.68 -2.65 -1.50
CA ALA A 204 68.20 -3.40 -2.64
C ALA A 204 67.18 -3.63 -3.76
N LEU A 205 65.89 -3.31 -3.55
CA LEU A 205 64.84 -3.48 -4.55
C LEU A 205 64.88 -2.44 -5.69
N GLU A 206 65.75 -1.42 -5.59
CA GLU A 206 65.86 -0.31 -6.56
C GLU A 206 64.51 0.37 -6.88
N LYS A 207 63.56 0.29 -5.95
CA LYS A 207 62.17 0.71 -6.10
C LYS A 207 61.76 1.63 -4.96
N LYS A 208 60.91 2.62 -5.25
CA LYS A 208 60.28 3.45 -4.20
C LYS A 208 59.21 2.65 -3.50
N VAL A 209 59.42 2.38 -2.21
CA VAL A 209 58.50 1.62 -1.38
C VAL A 209 58.18 2.38 -0.09
N PHE A 210 56.93 2.29 0.35
CA PHE A 210 56.45 2.79 1.64
C PHE A 210 55.94 1.61 2.47
N PHE A 211 56.57 1.37 3.62
CA PHE A 211 56.15 0.34 4.56
C PHE A 211 55.90 0.94 5.95
N GLU A 212 54.72 0.68 6.48
CA GLU A 212 54.29 1.15 7.79
C GLU A 212 53.70 0.00 8.60
N THR A 213 54.22 -0.20 9.81
CA THR A 213 53.67 -1.17 10.75
C THR A 213 53.90 -0.79 12.20
N SER A 214 53.04 -1.27 13.08
CA SER A 214 53.30 -1.26 14.53
C SER A 214 54.30 -2.36 14.88
N CYS A 215 55.43 -2.02 15.50
CA CYS A 215 56.44 -2.98 15.98
C CYS A 215 56.64 -2.80 17.49
N TYR A 216 56.06 -3.70 18.29
CA TYR A 216 56.09 -3.57 19.74
C TYR A 216 57.49 -3.79 20.35
N VAL A 217 58.40 -4.49 19.67
CA VAL A 217 59.75 -4.78 20.20
C VAL A 217 60.61 -3.52 20.33
N LEU A 218 60.28 -2.45 19.59
CA LEU A 218 61.05 -1.21 19.61
C LEU A 218 60.46 -0.12 20.52
N GLU A 219 59.34 -0.39 21.23
CA GLU A 219 58.51 0.63 21.92
C GLU A 219 58.18 1.85 21.04
N ARG A 220 58.22 1.68 19.71
CA ARG A 220 58.10 2.75 18.69
C ARG A 220 57.42 2.19 17.44
N SER A 221 56.66 3.04 16.73
CA SER A 221 56.14 2.70 15.40
C SER A 221 57.30 2.50 14.42
N PHE A 222 57.21 1.47 13.58
CA PHE A 222 58.22 1.18 12.57
C PHE A 222 57.72 1.73 11.23
N GLU A 223 58.17 2.93 10.89
CA GLU A 223 57.90 3.57 9.60
C GLU A 223 59.21 3.63 8.81
N TYR A 224 59.22 3.06 7.60
CA TYR A 224 60.42 2.95 6.78
C TYR A 224 60.13 3.34 5.32
N SER A 225 60.85 4.36 4.83
CA SER A 225 60.78 4.90 3.47
C SER A 225 62.17 4.89 2.83
N ILE A 226 62.26 4.46 1.57
CA ILE A 226 63.49 4.52 0.77
C ILE A 226 63.27 5.39 -0.47
N ASN A 227 64.23 6.28 -0.74
CA ASN A 227 64.25 7.32 -1.80
C ASN A 227 63.57 8.66 -1.44
N ASP A 228 64.14 9.33 -0.43
CA ASP A 228 64.14 10.79 -0.16
C ASP A 228 63.01 11.47 0.65
N TYR A 229 62.38 10.84 1.66
CA TYR A 229 61.70 11.61 2.73
C TYR A 229 61.84 10.97 4.12
N VAL A 230 62.11 11.82 5.12
CA VAL A 230 62.57 11.51 6.49
C VAL A 230 61.44 11.17 7.48
N VAL A 231 61.77 10.24 8.36
CA VAL A 231 61.14 9.80 9.62
C VAL A 231 60.93 10.97 10.61
N GLN A 232 59.72 11.13 11.15
CA GLN A 232 59.46 12.03 12.28
C GLN A 232 58.86 11.27 13.48
N ASP A 233 59.53 11.40 14.61
CA ASP A 233 59.22 10.84 15.93
C ASP A 233 57.95 11.50 16.51
N PHE A 234 56.89 10.74 16.76
CA PHE A 234 55.72 11.21 17.50
C PHE A 234 55.80 10.71 18.95
N GLN A 235 56.34 11.54 19.84
CA GLN A 235 56.01 11.44 21.26
C GLN A 235 54.60 12.01 21.48
N MET A 236 53.68 11.17 21.96
CA MET A 236 52.42 11.65 22.54
C MET A 236 52.71 12.43 23.82
N GLU A 237 52.74 13.75 23.76
CA GLU A 237 52.45 14.58 24.94
C GLU A 237 50.94 14.86 25.04
N PRO A 238 50.35 14.77 26.24
CA PRO A 238 48.93 14.98 26.45
C PRO A 238 48.61 16.48 26.41
N THR A 239 48.13 16.97 25.27
CA THR A 239 47.61 18.34 25.18
C THR A 239 46.13 18.38 25.50
N SER A 240 45.82 19.15 26.54
CA SER A 240 44.50 19.57 26.98
C SER A 240 43.74 20.29 25.86
N TRP A 241 42.67 19.67 25.36
CA TRP A 241 41.68 20.36 24.55
C TRP A 241 40.65 21.01 25.49
N SER A 242 40.67 22.33 25.48
CA SER A 242 39.65 23.20 26.05
C SER A 242 38.28 22.87 25.45
N SER A 243 37.32 22.53 26.32
CA SER A 243 35.94 22.26 25.94
C SER A 243 35.25 23.53 25.43
N GLY A 244 35.29 23.73 24.12
CA GLY A 244 34.26 24.49 23.43
C GLY A 244 32.99 23.63 23.40
N ASN A 245 32.04 23.93 24.29
CA ASN A 245 30.70 23.36 24.28
C ASN A 245 29.98 23.75 22.97
N SER A 246 30.21 23.04 21.87
CA SER A 246 29.19 22.94 20.83
C SER A 246 28.25 21.82 21.24
N VAL A 247 27.17 22.19 21.91
CA VAL A 247 26.00 21.34 22.10
C VAL A 247 25.34 21.16 20.73
N THR A 248 26.00 20.42 19.84
CA THR A 248 25.30 19.66 18.82
C THR A 248 24.98 18.34 19.50
N GLU A 249 23.93 18.36 20.33
CA GLU A 249 23.24 17.14 20.72
C GLU A 249 23.16 16.26 19.47
N SER A 250 23.67 15.04 19.56
CA SER A 250 23.81 14.12 18.45
C SER A 250 22.44 13.82 17.86
N LEU A 251 22.00 14.65 16.91
CA LEU A 251 20.78 14.44 16.15
C LEU A 251 20.89 13.05 15.54
N SER A 252 19.83 12.27 15.75
CA SER A 252 19.75 10.94 15.16
C SER A 252 19.95 11.05 13.64
N PRO A 253 20.51 10.03 12.97
CA PRO A 253 20.67 10.06 11.51
C PRO A 253 19.38 10.44 10.75
N PHE A 254 18.21 10.12 11.33
CA PHE A 254 16.90 10.51 10.81
C PHE A 254 16.58 11.99 10.92
N GLU A 255 17.03 12.65 11.99
CA GLU A 255 16.86 14.10 12.16
C GLU A 255 17.75 14.91 11.23
N ARG A 256 18.72 14.24 10.56
CA ARG A 256 19.56 14.83 9.51
C ARG A 256 18.94 14.73 8.13
N LEU A 257 17.87 13.95 7.94
CA LEU A 257 17.19 13.86 6.65
C LEU A 257 16.44 15.17 6.36
N PRO A 258 16.40 15.62 5.09
CA PRO A 258 15.61 16.77 4.68
C PRO A 258 14.14 16.56 5.06
N PRO A 259 13.47 17.61 5.55
CA PRO A 259 12.05 17.56 5.86
C PRO A 259 11.20 17.04 4.68
N GLU A 260 11.58 17.34 3.44
CA GLU A 260 10.87 16.91 2.23
C GLU A 260 10.88 15.39 2.06
N LEU A 261 12.03 14.75 2.33
CA LEU A 261 12.15 13.29 2.27
C LEU A 261 11.36 12.64 3.40
N LEU A 262 11.46 13.17 4.62
CA LEU A 262 10.68 12.67 5.76
C LEU A 262 9.18 12.76 5.49
N ARG A 263 8.70 13.89 4.95
CA ARG A 263 7.29 14.05 4.53
C ARG A 263 6.91 13.08 3.43
N SER A 264 7.80 12.83 2.48
CA SER A 264 7.56 11.82 1.44
C SER A 264 7.46 10.43 2.05
N THR A 265 8.36 10.05 2.96
CA THR A 265 8.34 8.76 3.67
C THR A 265 7.03 8.56 4.44
N ILE A 266 6.56 9.59 5.14
CA ILE A 266 5.27 9.59 5.85
C ILE A 266 4.12 9.32 4.86
N GLY A 267 4.16 9.91 3.67
CA GLY A 267 3.18 9.68 2.61
C GLY A 267 3.22 8.27 2.01
N TYR A 268 4.40 7.63 1.99
CA TYR A 268 4.58 6.27 1.45
C TYR A 268 4.29 5.15 2.44
N VAL A 269 4.45 5.40 3.75
CA VAL A 269 4.19 4.40 4.80
C VAL A 269 3.14 4.91 5.78
N PRO A 270 1.92 5.18 5.29
CA PRO A 270 0.81 5.66 6.12
C PRO A 270 0.55 4.76 7.34
N GLU A 271 0.85 3.46 7.23
CA GLU A 271 0.69 2.50 8.32
C GLU A 271 1.69 2.66 9.46
N ALA A 272 2.91 3.17 9.20
CA ALA A 272 3.98 3.33 10.19
C ALA A 272 3.96 4.71 10.86
N VAL A 273 3.03 5.58 10.48
CA VAL A 273 2.97 6.97 10.95
C VAL A 273 2.86 7.03 12.47
N TYR A 274 2.16 6.10 13.11
CA TYR A 274 2.06 6.09 14.57
C TYR A 274 3.41 5.78 15.23
N GLU A 275 4.11 4.76 14.74
CA GLU A 275 5.42 4.34 15.22
C GLU A 275 6.47 5.43 14.98
N LEU A 276 6.51 6.00 13.78
CA LEU A 276 7.39 7.13 13.43
C LEU A 276 7.12 8.35 14.32
N ARG A 277 5.87 8.58 14.74
CA ARG A 277 5.54 9.67 15.66
C ARG A 277 6.10 9.46 17.06
N LEU A 278 6.34 8.21 17.47
CA LEU A 278 6.85 7.87 18.79
C LEU A 278 8.39 7.82 18.85
N THR A 279 9.10 7.81 17.72
CA THR A 279 10.56 7.63 17.70
C THR A 279 11.34 8.87 18.14
N CYS A 280 11.01 10.07 17.62
CA CYS A 280 11.68 11.31 18.02
C CYS A 280 10.77 12.54 17.93
N ARG A 281 11.22 13.65 18.54
CA ARG A 281 10.45 14.91 18.59
C ARG A 281 10.28 15.53 17.20
N LEU A 282 11.30 15.49 16.35
CA LEU A 282 11.21 16.02 14.99
C LEU A 282 10.15 15.28 14.17
N LEU A 283 10.19 13.95 14.16
CA LEU A 283 9.21 13.14 13.43
C LEU A 283 7.80 13.34 13.96
N LYS A 284 7.64 13.49 15.27
CA LYS A 284 6.35 13.87 15.86
C LYS A 284 5.85 15.20 15.29
N THR A 285 6.68 16.24 15.28
CA THR A 285 6.31 17.55 14.73
C THR A 285 5.98 17.47 13.25
N LEU A 286 6.80 16.79 12.44
CA LEU A 286 6.57 16.63 11.01
C LEU A 286 5.30 15.84 10.70
N ILE A 287 4.98 14.81 11.50
CA ILE A 287 3.75 14.03 11.36
C ILE A 287 2.53 14.87 11.77
N ASP A 288 2.63 15.62 12.86
CA ASP A 288 1.55 16.52 13.31
C ASP A 288 1.34 17.65 12.28
N GLU A 289 2.40 18.16 11.63
CA GLU A 289 2.33 19.10 10.50
C GLU A 289 1.72 18.44 9.25
N CYS A 290 2.15 17.23 8.88
CA CYS A 290 1.60 16.49 7.74
C CYS A 290 0.12 16.21 7.93
N ALA A 291 -0.29 15.84 9.14
CA ALA A 291 -1.69 15.64 9.50
C ALA A 291 -2.51 16.91 9.27
N GLN A 292 -1.94 18.09 9.52
CA GLN A 292 -2.59 19.39 9.29
C GLN A 292 -2.51 19.85 7.83
N SER A 293 -1.51 19.41 7.07
CA SER A 293 -1.31 19.86 5.69
C SER A 293 -2.47 19.45 4.77
N PRO A 294 -2.90 20.30 3.82
CA PRO A 294 -3.93 19.93 2.84
C PRO A 294 -3.48 18.72 2.04
N LEU A 295 -4.29 17.65 2.07
CA LEU A 295 -3.98 16.45 1.31
C LEU A 295 -4.10 16.72 -0.18
N LYS A 296 -3.07 16.31 -0.92
CA LYS A 296 -3.11 16.23 -2.38
C LYS A 296 -3.79 14.93 -2.86
N GLY A 297 -3.89 13.91 -1.99
CA GLY A 297 -4.45 12.60 -2.30
C GLY A 297 -5.89 12.40 -1.80
N GLN A 298 -6.55 11.38 -2.34
CA GLN A 298 -7.85 10.89 -1.91
C GLN A 298 -7.66 9.91 -0.75
N ILE A 299 -8.18 10.23 0.44
CA ILE A 299 -8.20 9.30 1.59
C ILE A 299 -9.49 8.50 1.65
N ILE A 300 -10.60 9.14 1.32
CA ILE A 300 -11.92 8.50 1.37
C ILE A 300 -12.24 7.95 -0.01
N GLU A 301 -12.45 6.64 -0.06
CA GLU A 301 -12.89 5.98 -1.28
C GLU A 301 -14.40 6.16 -1.48
N GLU A 302 -15.17 6.09 -0.40
CA GLU A 302 -16.61 6.32 -0.42
C GLU A 302 -17.08 7.13 0.78
N LEU A 303 -17.84 8.19 0.51
CA LEU A 303 -18.56 9.00 1.50
C LEU A 303 -20.05 8.71 1.35
N SER A 304 -20.67 8.10 2.34
CA SER A 304 -22.12 7.88 2.34
C SER A 304 -22.81 8.78 3.34
N VAL A 305 -23.93 9.37 2.95
CA VAL A 305 -24.77 10.22 3.78
C VAL A 305 -26.14 9.58 3.81
N TYR A 306 -26.65 9.33 5.01
CA TYR A 306 -27.98 8.78 5.18
C TYR A 306 -28.76 9.56 6.22
N LYS A 307 -30.03 9.80 5.89
CA LYS A 307 -31.00 10.35 6.82
C LYS A 307 -31.35 9.26 7.83
N THR A 308 -31.01 9.47 9.10
CA THR A 308 -31.47 8.54 10.14
C THR A 308 -32.95 8.79 10.42
N LYS A 309 -33.71 7.73 10.68
CA LYS A 309 -35.07 7.89 11.19
C LYS A 309 -34.99 8.61 12.53
N PRO A 310 -35.84 9.63 12.79
CA PRO A 310 -35.92 10.21 14.12
C PRO A 310 -36.18 9.09 15.11
N THR A 311 -35.37 9.04 16.16
CA THR A 311 -35.68 8.17 17.30
C THR A 311 -36.89 8.77 18.01
N GLU A 312 -37.76 7.94 18.58
CA GLU A 312 -39.04 8.37 19.21
C GLU A 312 -38.87 9.42 20.33
N ILE A 313 -37.64 9.75 20.73
CA ILE A 313 -37.29 10.60 21.87
C ILE A 313 -36.74 11.97 21.41
N GLU A 314 -36.33 12.13 20.16
CA GLU A 314 -35.73 13.37 19.66
C GLU A 314 -36.78 14.23 18.94
N ASP A 315 -36.91 15.49 19.36
CA ASP A 315 -37.77 16.49 18.71
C ASP A 315 -37.56 16.48 17.19
N GLU A 316 -38.67 16.54 16.43
CA GLU A 316 -38.67 16.52 14.95
C GLU A 316 -37.75 17.58 14.31
N LEU A 317 -37.39 18.61 15.07
CA LEU A 317 -36.50 19.69 14.66
C LEU A 317 -35.02 19.28 14.59
N THR A 318 -34.62 18.19 15.24
CA THR A 318 -33.23 17.73 15.32
C THR A 318 -33.00 16.59 14.34
N MET A 319 -32.99 16.89 13.04
CA MET A 319 -32.63 15.87 12.05
C MET A 319 -31.17 15.45 12.24
N LEU A 320 -30.98 14.15 12.47
CA LEU A 320 -29.67 13.53 12.51
C LEU A 320 -29.28 13.03 11.12
N PHE A 321 -28.11 13.44 10.66
CA PHE A 321 -27.41 12.78 9.58
C PHE A 321 -26.44 11.79 10.16
N ALA A 322 -26.31 10.66 9.51
CA ALA A 322 -25.16 9.82 9.71
C ALA A 322 -24.34 9.81 8.42
N VAL A 323 -23.05 10.09 8.60
CA VAL A 323 -22.05 10.10 7.54
C VAL A 323 -21.15 8.91 7.77
N THR A 324 -21.00 8.07 6.77
CA THR A 324 -20.07 6.96 6.74
C THR A 324 -18.91 7.28 5.81
N CYS A 325 -17.70 7.06 6.28
CA CYS A 325 -16.50 7.18 5.47
C CYS A 325 -15.87 5.80 5.33
N TYR A 326 -15.76 5.30 4.10
CA TYR A 326 -14.95 4.12 3.81
C TYR A 326 -13.52 4.55 3.45
N VAL A 327 -12.57 4.03 4.20
CA VAL A 327 -11.14 4.34 4.05
C VAL A 327 -10.39 3.08 3.64
N PRO A 328 -9.60 3.10 2.55
CA PRO A 328 -8.76 1.96 2.16
C PRO A 328 -7.87 1.52 3.32
N LYS A 329 -7.64 0.20 3.44
CA LYS A 329 -6.89 -0.38 4.57
C LYS A 329 -5.51 0.24 4.79
N HIS A 330 -4.80 0.58 3.72
CA HIS A 330 -3.47 1.20 3.83
C HIS A 330 -3.54 2.66 4.32
N LEU A 331 -4.69 3.35 4.23
CA LEU A 331 -4.85 4.76 4.64
C LEU A 331 -5.52 4.92 6.01
N THR A 332 -5.97 3.84 6.66
CA THR A 332 -6.71 3.92 7.93
C THR A 332 -5.92 4.60 9.02
N ASN A 333 -4.62 4.32 9.13
CA ASN A 333 -3.77 4.88 10.20
C ASN A 333 -3.61 6.40 10.04
N VAL A 334 -3.44 6.89 8.81
CA VAL A 334 -3.41 8.33 8.51
C VAL A 334 -4.75 8.97 8.81
N PHE A 335 -5.85 8.37 8.33
CA PHE A 335 -7.19 8.89 8.59
C PHE A 335 -7.48 8.97 10.10
N GLU A 336 -7.24 7.91 10.86
CA GLU A 336 -7.44 7.87 12.31
C GLU A 336 -6.54 8.87 13.04
N HIS A 337 -5.31 9.07 12.57
CA HIS A 337 -4.41 10.04 13.17
C HIS A 337 -4.92 11.47 12.98
N ARG A 338 -5.34 11.83 11.76
CA ARG A 338 -5.96 13.12 11.45
C ARG A 338 -7.24 13.32 12.25
N LEU A 339 -8.06 12.29 12.33
CA LEU A 339 -9.30 12.29 13.11
C LEU A 339 -9.05 12.58 14.59
N LYS A 340 -8.04 11.92 15.20
CA LYS A 340 -7.61 12.17 16.58
C LYS A 340 -7.10 13.59 16.76
N PHE A 341 -6.35 14.10 15.80
CA PHE A 341 -5.87 15.48 15.82
C PHE A 341 -7.05 16.48 15.78
N CYS A 342 -8.01 16.26 14.89
CA CYS A 342 -9.21 17.09 14.76
C CYS A 342 -10.09 17.03 16.01
N ARG A 343 -10.13 15.88 16.70
CA ARG A 343 -10.87 15.70 17.95
C ARG A 343 -10.56 16.77 18.99
N ASN A 344 -9.31 17.22 19.05
CA ASN A 344 -8.88 18.26 19.99
C ASN A 344 -9.33 19.67 19.56
N ASN A 345 -9.64 19.87 18.28
CA ASN A 345 -10.07 21.15 17.72
C ASN A 345 -11.60 21.32 17.71
N PHE A 346 -12.38 20.25 17.92
CA PHE A 346 -13.84 20.31 18.02
C PHE A 346 -14.33 20.81 19.39
N VAL A 347 -13.80 21.95 19.88
CA VAL A 347 -14.23 22.53 21.15
C VAL A 347 -15.73 22.88 21.06
N GLY A 348 -16.57 22.15 21.79
CA GLY A 348 -18.03 22.36 21.84
C GLY A 348 -18.88 21.35 21.04
N HIS A 349 -18.27 20.52 20.17
CA HIS A 349 -19.02 19.53 19.39
C HIS A 349 -18.65 18.10 19.81
N LYS A 350 -19.60 17.37 20.40
CA LYS A 350 -19.45 15.94 20.68
C LYS A 350 -19.60 15.16 19.38
N VAL A 351 -18.52 15.03 18.61
CA VAL A 351 -18.49 14.11 17.46
C VAL A 351 -18.25 12.71 17.99
N ASN A 352 -19.27 11.86 17.90
CA ASN A 352 -19.09 10.44 18.15
C ASN A 352 -18.62 9.78 16.86
N ILE A 353 -17.33 9.42 16.83
CA ILE A 353 -16.73 8.75 15.69
C ILE A 353 -16.44 7.31 16.09
N MET A 354 -17.15 6.41 15.44
CA MET A 354 -17.04 4.98 15.71
C MET A 354 -16.56 4.29 14.46
N ARG A 355 -15.41 3.62 14.56
CA ARG A 355 -15.04 2.60 13.58
C ARG A 355 -15.99 1.42 13.78
N ARG A 356 -16.71 1.03 12.73
CA ARG A 356 -17.51 -0.20 12.77
C ARG A 356 -16.56 -1.39 12.71
N GLY A 357 -16.67 -2.29 13.68
CA GLY A 357 -15.97 -3.59 13.65
C GLY A 357 -16.58 -4.53 12.61
N ASP A 358 -17.86 -4.35 12.30
CA ASP A 358 -18.57 -5.14 11.29
C ASP A 358 -18.22 -4.64 9.89
N THR A 359 -17.89 -5.58 9.00
CA THR A 359 -17.77 -5.31 7.57
C THR A 359 -19.15 -4.97 7.02
N ILE A 360 -19.44 -3.69 6.81
CA ILE A 360 -20.55 -3.32 5.92
C ILE A 360 -20.08 -3.66 4.53
N ALA A 361 -20.80 -4.49 3.77
CA ALA A 361 -20.48 -4.73 2.36
C ALA A 361 -19.10 -5.36 2.07
N GLY A 362 -18.50 -6.06 3.04
CA GLY A 362 -17.11 -6.50 2.90
C GLY A 362 -16.08 -5.36 3.00
N LYS A 363 -16.48 -4.16 3.44
CA LYS A 363 -15.61 -3.01 3.71
C LYS A 363 -15.24 -3.00 5.20
N PRO A 364 -14.02 -3.39 5.60
CA PRO A 364 -13.64 -3.53 7.02
C PRO A 364 -13.32 -2.21 7.74
N ASN A 365 -13.27 -1.09 7.01
CA ASN A 365 -12.74 0.19 7.50
C ASN A 365 -13.74 1.32 7.28
N VAL A 366 -14.94 1.15 7.84
CA VAL A 366 -16.00 2.15 7.78
C VAL A 366 -16.06 2.91 9.09
N TYR A 367 -16.01 4.24 8.99
CA TYR A 367 -16.11 5.16 10.12
C TYR A 367 -17.47 5.85 10.07
N ASN A 368 -18.23 5.72 11.16
CA ASN A 368 -19.53 6.37 11.32
C ASN A 368 -19.37 7.66 12.09
N LEU A 369 -19.89 8.75 11.54
CA LEU A 369 -19.99 10.05 12.17
C LEU A 369 -21.48 10.41 12.27
N ARG A 370 -21.98 10.62 13.49
CA ARG A 370 -23.35 11.12 13.70
C ARG A 370 -23.31 12.63 13.86
N LEU A 371 -24.09 13.32 13.03
CA LEU A 371 -24.13 14.77 12.92
C LEU A 371 -25.54 15.27 13.21
N VAL A 372 -25.63 16.35 13.97
CA VAL A 372 -26.88 17.11 14.13
C VAL A 372 -26.92 18.19 13.05
N THR A 373 -28.04 18.34 12.34
CA THR A 373 -28.24 19.34 11.27
C THR A 373 -27.75 20.74 11.62
N SER A 374 -28.05 21.22 12.83
CA SER A 374 -27.71 22.58 13.28
C SER A 374 -26.20 22.87 13.28
N HIS A 375 -25.36 21.84 13.38
CA HIS A 375 -23.90 21.96 13.40
C HIS A 375 -23.23 21.18 12.27
N ALA A 376 -24.02 20.61 11.35
CA ALA A 376 -23.49 19.77 10.29
C ALA A 376 -22.52 20.56 9.43
N ALA A 377 -22.88 21.76 8.97
CA ALA A 377 -22.02 22.57 8.11
C ALA A 377 -20.63 22.83 8.71
N ASP A 378 -20.56 23.31 9.96
CA ASP A 378 -19.28 23.64 10.61
C ASP A 378 -18.42 22.39 10.85
N LEU A 379 -19.05 21.31 11.32
CA LEU A 379 -18.33 20.06 11.56
C LEU A 379 -17.76 19.48 10.27
N LEU A 380 -18.50 19.66 9.18
CA LEU A 380 -18.16 19.11 7.88
C LEU A 380 -17.08 19.91 7.18
N ILE A 381 -17.10 21.24 7.27
CA ILE A 381 -15.95 22.08 6.85
C ILE A 381 -14.68 21.62 7.57
N LEU A 382 -14.79 21.30 8.86
CA LEU A 382 -13.65 20.81 9.63
C LEU A 382 -13.22 19.41 9.18
N LEU A 383 -14.16 18.49 8.93
CA LEU A 383 -13.83 17.16 8.42
C LEU A 383 -13.21 17.20 7.02
N GLN A 384 -13.74 18.02 6.11
CA GLN A 384 -13.21 18.22 4.76
C GLN A 384 -11.76 18.74 4.81
N SER A 385 -11.55 19.85 5.53
CA SER A 385 -10.24 20.51 5.60
C SER A 385 -9.20 19.66 6.33
N ALA A 386 -9.59 18.99 7.42
CA ALA A 386 -8.64 18.42 8.35
C ALA A 386 -8.55 16.89 8.32
N CYS A 387 -9.55 16.17 7.80
CA CYS A 387 -9.56 14.70 7.76
C CYS A 387 -9.61 14.12 6.34
N MET A 388 -10.62 14.50 5.56
CA MET A 388 -11.04 13.80 4.34
C MET A 388 -10.24 14.23 3.10
N GLY A 389 -9.85 15.50 3.05
CA GLY A 389 -9.35 16.13 1.83
C GLY A 389 -10.48 16.62 0.92
N ARG A 390 -10.12 17.16 -0.24
CA ARG A 390 -11.08 17.72 -1.23
C ARG A 390 -11.53 16.72 -2.30
N ARG A 391 -11.01 15.49 -2.27
CA ARG A 391 -11.31 14.45 -3.26
C ARG A 391 -11.85 13.22 -2.56
N VAL A 392 -12.98 12.73 -3.06
CA VAL A 392 -13.64 11.49 -2.65
C VAL A 392 -13.87 10.68 -3.92
N GLY A 393 -13.77 9.35 -3.85
CA GLY A 393 -14.04 8.50 -5.02
C GLY A 393 -15.53 8.51 -5.35
N LYS A 394 -16.34 8.04 -4.41
CA LYS A 394 -17.79 7.87 -4.57
C LYS A 394 -18.57 8.61 -3.48
N LEU A 395 -19.57 9.38 -3.87
CA LEU A 395 -20.57 9.95 -2.97
C LEU A 395 -21.85 9.11 -3.03
N VAL A 396 -22.36 8.67 -1.88
CA VAL A 396 -23.57 7.85 -1.77
C VAL A 396 -24.60 8.57 -0.92
N LEU A 397 -25.79 8.84 -1.45
CA LEU A 397 -26.88 9.53 -0.76
C LEU A 397 -28.05 8.56 -0.59
N ILE A 398 -28.41 8.25 0.65
CA ILE A 398 -29.46 7.26 0.97
C ILE A 398 -30.59 7.96 1.73
N ASN A 399 -31.77 8.00 1.10
CA ASN A 399 -32.97 8.66 1.63
C ASN A 399 -32.73 10.14 2.02
N CYS A 400 -31.79 10.80 1.35
CA CYS A 400 -31.52 12.22 1.50
C CYS A 400 -32.50 13.02 0.64
N THR A 401 -33.77 13.11 1.08
CA THR A 401 -34.83 13.78 0.32
C THR A 401 -35.35 15.04 1.00
N GLY A 402 -35.87 15.94 0.16
CA GLY A 402 -36.53 17.18 0.57
C GLY A 402 -35.56 18.35 0.75
N PRO A 403 -36.07 19.59 0.62
CA PRO A 403 -35.24 20.78 0.37
C PRO A 403 -34.27 21.09 1.52
N VAL A 404 -34.69 20.90 2.78
CA VAL A 404 -33.85 21.17 3.96
C VAL A 404 -32.68 20.19 4.04
N VAL A 405 -32.94 18.90 3.76
CA VAL A 405 -31.92 17.86 3.79
C VAL A 405 -30.94 18.05 2.63
N LEU A 406 -31.45 18.28 1.43
CA LEU A 406 -30.62 18.52 0.24
C LEU A 406 -29.77 19.77 0.40
N ALA A 407 -30.28 20.85 0.99
CA ALA A 407 -29.49 22.05 1.27
C ALA A 407 -28.33 21.78 2.26
N ALA A 408 -28.55 20.93 3.28
CA ALA A 408 -27.49 20.51 4.18
C ALA A 408 -26.46 19.61 3.49
N VAL A 409 -26.91 18.72 2.59
CA VAL A 409 -26.03 17.87 1.77
C VAL A 409 -25.22 18.72 0.77
N SER A 410 -25.81 19.72 0.11
CA SER A 410 -25.10 20.64 -0.78
C SER A 410 -23.95 21.34 -0.03
N LYS A 411 -24.21 21.87 1.17
CA LYS A 411 -23.17 22.45 2.02
C LYS A 411 -22.11 21.44 2.45
N LEU A 412 -22.51 20.21 2.73
CA LEU A 412 -21.61 19.11 3.08
C LEU A 412 -20.63 18.77 1.95
N ILE A 413 -21.07 18.85 0.71
CA ILE A 413 -20.25 18.45 -0.45
C ILE A 413 -19.62 19.64 -1.17
N GLU A 414 -19.89 20.86 -0.72
CA GLU A 414 -19.31 22.08 -1.27
C GLU A 414 -17.78 21.98 -1.28
N GLY A 415 -17.17 22.22 -2.45
CA GLY A 415 -15.73 22.13 -2.65
C GLY A 415 -15.15 20.71 -2.75
N LEU A 416 -15.96 19.66 -2.57
CA LEU A 416 -15.55 18.28 -2.85
C LEU A 416 -15.57 18.00 -4.36
N LYS A 417 -14.64 17.14 -4.78
CA LYS A 417 -14.61 16.54 -6.12
C LYS A 417 -14.76 15.03 -6.00
N PHE A 418 -15.69 14.49 -6.78
CA PHE A 418 -15.98 13.07 -6.89
C PHE A 418 -16.54 12.83 -8.29
N ASP A 419 -16.15 11.72 -8.92
CA ASP A 419 -16.58 11.38 -10.27
C ASP A 419 -17.74 10.38 -10.29
N HIS A 420 -18.09 9.81 -9.13
CA HIS A 420 -19.20 8.87 -8.95
C HIS A 420 -20.20 9.40 -7.91
N LEU A 421 -21.47 9.50 -8.31
CA LEU A 421 -22.61 9.77 -7.44
C LEU A 421 -23.58 8.59 -7.43
N GLU A 422 -23.94 8.09 -6.25
CA GLU A 422 -25.04 7.14 -6.05
C GLU A 422 -26.16 7.83 -5.26
N PHE A 423 -27.38 7.74 -5.78
CA PHE A 423 -28.57 8.34 -5.18
C PHE A 423 -29.67 7.29 -4.99
N THR A 424 -29.95 6.94 -3.74
CA THR A 424 -30.96 5.96 -3.36
C THR A 424 -32.16 6.63 -2.70
N VAL A 425 -33.33 6.52 -3.32
CA VAL A 425 -34.59 7.12 -2.86
C VAL A 425 -35.79 6.28 -3.30
N VAL A 426 -36.82 6.14 -2.47
CA VAL A 426 -38.02 5.38 -2.88
C VAL A 426 -38.79 6.11 -4.00
N ASN A 427 -39.13 7.38 -3.80
CA ASN A 427 -39.87 8.20 -4.77
C ASN A 427 -39.07 9.47 -5.06
N LEU A 428 -38.57 9.60 -6.27
CA LEU A 428 -37.82 10.77 -6.71
C LEU A 428 -38.78 11.96 -6.87
N GLN A 429 -38.58 13.01 -6.08
CA GLN A 429 -39.36 14.25 -6.16
C GLN A 429 -38.61 15.31 -6.99
N SER A 430 -39.31 16.38 -7.40
CA SER A 430 -38.71 17.44 -8.22
C SER A 430 -37.52 18.16 -7.57
N ASP A 431 -37.47 18.25 -6.23
CA ASP A 431 -36.32 18.82 -5.54
C ASP A 431 -35.10 17.90 -5.60
N ASP A 432 -35.33 16.58 -5.55
CA ASP A 432 -34.28 15.57 -5.68
C ASP A 432 -33.71 15.60 -7.12
N GLU A 433 -34.59 15.67 -8.13
CA GLU A 433 -34.20 15.81 -9.55
C GLU A 433 -33.31 17.04 -9.77
N LYS A 434 -33.75 18.22 -9.28
CA LYS A 434 -32.99 19.46 -9.39
C LYS A 434 -31.62 19.35 -8.73
N PHE A 435 -31.54 18.76 -7.55
CA PHE A 435 -30.28 18.57 -6.84
C PHE A 435 -29.33 17.66 -7.62
N ILE A 436 -29.81 16.53 -8.15
CA ILE A 436 -28.97 15.61 -8.94
C ILE A 436 -28.44 16.34 -10.19
N LEU A 437 -29.33 16.99 -10.94
CA LEU A 437 -28.99 17.70 -12.18
C LEU A 437 -27.99 18.85 -11.95
N SER A 438 -28.07 19.56 -10.80
CA SER A 438 -27.11 20.61 -10.46
C SER A 438 -25.77 20.07 -9.95
N SER A 439 -25.79 18.95 -9.21
CA SER A 439 -24.58 18.38 -8.60
C SER A 439 -23.61 17.80 -9.64
N ILE A 440 -24.13 17.25 -10.74
CA ILE A 440 -23.32 16.62 -11.79
C ILE A 440 -22.27 17.58 -12.38
N PRO A 441 -22.65 18.75 -12.94
CA PRO A 441 -21.67 19.69 -13.50
C PRO A 441 -20.82 20.36 -12.42
N GLU A 442 -21.36 20.60 -11.22
CA GLU A 442 -20.63 21.25 -10.12
C GLU A 442 -19.43 20.40 -9.63
N HIS A 443 -19.64 19.09 -9.52
CA HIS A 443 -18.65 18.17 -8.99
C HIS A 443 -17.87 17.38 -10.05
N ASP A 444 -18.16 17.57 -11.34
CA ASP A 444 -17.60 16.81 -12.47
C ASP A 444 -17.92 15.31 -12.39
N VAL A 445 -19.18 14.98 -12.07
CA VAL A 445 -19.66 13.61 -11.96
C VAL A 445 -19.73 12.98 -13.36
N LYS A 446 -19.07 11.84 -13.53
CA LYS A 446 -19.05 11.06 -14.79
C LYS A 446 -19.98 9.86 -14.72
N HIS A 447 -20.13 9.30 -13.53
CA HIS A 447 -20.91 8.09 -13.26
C HIS A 447 -22.02 8.41 -12.27
N LEU A 448 -23.27 8.17 -12.68
CA LEU A 448 -24.43 8.29 -11.81
C LEU A 448 -25.08 6.92 -11.63
N GLU A 449 -25.33 6.55 -10.38
CA GLU A 449 -26.15 5.41 -9.99
C GLU A 449 -27.43 5.92 -9.31
N VAL A 450 -28.59 5.54 -9.84
CA VAL A 450 -29.89 5.92 -9.26
C VAL A 450 -30.64 4.66 -8.86
N ASN A 451 -30.97 4.55 -7.58
CA ASN A 451 -31.77 3.48 -7.02
C ASN A 451 -33.12 4.03 -6.58
N MET A 452 -34.19 3.72 -7.33
CA MET A 452 -35.52 4.27 -7.04
C MET A 452 -36.69 3.41 -7.48
N SER A 453 -37.88 3.63 -6.88
CA SER A 453 -39.11 2.95 -7.28
C SER A 453 -39.92 3.77 -8.29
N THR A 454 -40.15 5.07 -8.02
CA THR A 454 -40.98 5.95 -8.87
C THR A 454 -40.36 7.33 -9.06
N ALA A 455 -40.76 8.05 -10.11
CA ALA A 455 -40.41 9.45 -10.36
C ALA A 455 -41.61 10.22 -10.97
N ILE A 456 -41.65 11.54 -10.84
CA ILE A 456 -42.78 12.37 -11.30
C ILE A 456 -42.75 12.55 -12.82
N GLU A 457 -41.58 12.72 -13.43
CA GLU A 457 -41.40 12.86 -14.89
C GLU A 457 -40.20 12.03 -15.39
N PRO A 458 -40.23 10.69 -15.25
CA PRO A 458 -39.04 9.85 -15.46
C PRO A 458 -38.43 10.00 -16.86
N VAL A 459 -39.24 10.10 -17.92
CA VAL A 459 -38.74 10.25 -19.29
C VAL A 459 -37.89 11.52 -19.43
N LYS A 460 -38.43 12.67 -19.03
CA LYS A 460 -37.73 13.95 -19.10
C LYS A 460 -36.48 13.95 -18.22
N PHE A 461 -36.59 13.45 -17.00
CA PHE A 461 -35.45 13.33 -16.09
C PHE A 461 -34.30 12.50 -16.69
N LEU A 462 -34.60 11.35 -17.30
CA LEU A 462 -33.60 10.51 -17.96
C LEU A 462 -32.95 11.19 -19.17
N LEU A 463 -33.73 11.92 -19.97
CA LEU A 463 -33.22 12.68 -21.10
C LEU A 463 -32.30 13.82 -20.62
N ASP A 464 -32.74 14.58 -19.62
CA ASP A 464 -31.95 15.65 -18.98
C ASP A 464 -30.64 15.09 -18.43
N LEU A 465 -30.67 13.95 -17.72
CA LEU A 465 -29.47 13.25 -17.26
C LEU A 465 -28.54 12.87 -18.41
N SER A 466 -29.06 12.18 -19.43
CA SER A 466 -28.28 11.67 -20.56
C SER A 466 -27.54 12.78 -21.35
N SER A 467 -28.03 14.01 -21.25
CA SER A 467 -27.40 15.19 -21.85
C SER A 467 -26.13 15.65 -21.10
N ILE A 468 -25.96 15.28 -19.83
CA ILE A 468 -24.87 15.76 -18.96
C ILE A 468 -23.90 14.68 -18.46
N ILE A 469 -24.34 13.43 -18.26
CA ILE A 469 -23.48 12.32 -17.79
C ILE A 469 -22.99 11.40 -18.91
N GLN A 470 -21.88 10.71 -18.66
CA GLN A 470 -21.32 9.70 -19.58
C GLN A 470 -21.86 8.30 -19.27
N SER A 471 -21.99 7.96 -17.99
CA SER A 471 -22.48 6.65 -17.55
C SER A 471 -23.65 6.77 -16.58
N LEU A 472 -24.71 6.03 -16.85
CA LEU A 472 -25.88 5.93 -16.00
C LEU A 472 -26.16 4.48 -15.62
N PHE A 473 -26.33 4.24 -14.32
CA PHE A 473 -26.81 2.99 -13.76
C PHE A 473 -28.15 3.23 -13.08
N ILE A 474 -29.14 2.42 -13.42
CA ILE A 474 -30.48 2.49 -12.88
C ILE A 474 -30.79 1.17 -12.20
N TYR A 475 -31.17 1.25 -10.93
CA TYR A 475 -31.75 0.14 -10.19
C TYR A 475 -33.18 0.49 -9.80
N GLN A 476 -34.15 -0.28 -10.30
CA GLN A 476 -35.54 -0.10 -9.92
C GLN A 476 -35.92 -0.97 -8.73
N CYS A 477 -36.29 -0.32 -7.63
CA CYS A 477 -36.86 -0.99 -6.47
C CYS A 477 -38.29 -1.49 -6.76
N ARG A 478 -38.71 -2.51 -6.02
CA ARG A 478 -40.09 -3.03 -6.07
C ARG A 478 -41.10 -1.92 -5.74
N ILE A 479 -42.23 -1.94 -6.46
CA ILE A 479 -43.42 -1.13 -6.16
C ILE A 479 -44.52 -2.11 -5.73
N ASP A 480 -44.92 -2.07 -4.47
CA ASP A 480 -45.75 -3.14 -3.88
C ASP A 480 -47.15 -3.29 -4.50
N ILE A 481 -47.69 -2.20 -5.06
CA ILE A 481 -49.03 -2.19 -5.68
C ILE A 481 -49.03 -2.70 -7.13
N ILE A 482 -47.86 -2.91 -7.74
CA ILE A 482 -47.75 -3.32 -9.14
C ILE A 482 -47.43 -4.82 -9.19
N PRO A 483 -48.17 -5.61 -9.99
CA PRO A 483 -47.88 -7.04 -10.16
C PRO A 483 -46.46 -7.30 -10.65
N TRP A 484 -45.89 -8.41 -10.21
CA TRP A 484 -44.61 -8.88 -10.73
C TRP A 484 -44.71 -9.09 -12.24
N LYS A 485 -43.67 -8.71 -12.98
CA LYS A 485 -43.62 -8.78 -14.46
C LYS A 485 -44.54 -7.85 -15.22
N ALA A 486 -45.23 -6.91 -14.55
CA ALA A 486 -45.88 -5.83 -15.27
C ALA A 486 -44.87 -5.10 -16.16
N ALA A 487 -45.32 -4.52 -17.28
CA ALA A 487 -44.51 -3.65 -18.12
C ALA A 487 -44.35 -2.28 -17.45
N CYS A 488 -43.64 -2.25 -16.32
CA CYS A 488 -43.52 -1.07 -15.49
C CYS A 488 -42.08 -0.61 -15.34
N MET A 489 -41.83 0.67 -15.56
CA MET A 489 -40.58 1.31 -15.16
C MET A 489 -40.86 2.69 -14.57
N PHE A 490 -40.25 2.99 -13.42
CA PHE A 490 -40.46 4.21 -12.64
C PHE A 490 -41.92 4.54 -12.29
N GLY A 491 -42.78 3.52 -12.16
CA GLY A 491 -44.21 3.68 -11.89
C GLY A 491 -45.08 3.93 -13.14
N LEU A 492 -44.49 4.06 -14.32
CA LEU A 492 -45.23 4.14 -15.59
C LEU A 492 -45.47 2.74 -16.14
N LEU A 493 -46.69 2.47 -16.60
CA LEU A 493 -47.11 1.20 -17.20
C LEU A 493 -47.16 1.30 -18.73
N ASP A 494 -46.78 0.22 -19.40
CA ASP A 494 -46.93 0.01 -20.84
C ASP A 494 -46.29 1.12 -21.71
N VAL A 495 -45.23 1.75 -21.19
CA VAL A 495 -44.44 2.75 -21.92
C VAL A 495 -43.45 2.06 -22.84
N ASN A 496 -43.37 2.51 -24.09
CA ASN A 496 -42.31 2.08 -25.01
C ASN A 496 -41.00 2.78 -24.65
N TRP A 497 -40.12 2.08 -23.93
CA TRP A 497 -38.84 2.62 -23.47
C TRP A 497 -37.74 2.63 -24.54
N ALA A 498 -37.89 1.90 -25.66
CA ALA A 498 -36.83 1.83 -26.67
C ALA A 498 -36.52 3.21 -27.31
N PRO A 499 -37.51 4.00 -27.78
CA PRO A 499 -37.26 5.35 -28.26
C PRO A 499 -36.58 6.27 -27.24
N VAL A 500 -37.00 6.18 -25.96
CA VAL A 500 -36.40 6.98 -24.88
C VAL A 500 -34.92 6.61 -24.69
N ILE A 501 -34.61 5.30 -24.62
CA ILE A 501 -33.23 4.81 -24.49
C ILE A 501 -32.37 5.24 -25.69
N LEU A 502 -32.90 5.14 -26.91
CA LEU A 502 -32.20 5.61 -28.11
C LEU A 502 -31.92 7.11 -28.05
N GLU A 503 -32.91 7.91 -27.65
CA GLU A 503 -32.76 9.35 -27.48
C GLU A 503 -31.72 9.69 -26.41
N MET A 504 -31.68 8.96 -25.29
CA MET A 504 -30.65 9.15 -24.27
C MET A 504 -29.23 8.98 -24.83
N PHE A 505 -29.01 7.99 -25.71
CA PHE A 505 -27.71 7.79 -26.37
C PHE A 505 -27.39 8.84 -27.43
N THR A 506 -28.30 9.73 -27.81
CA THR A 506 -27.95 10.88 -28.66
C THR A 506 -27.14 11.94 -27.91
N GLY A 507 -27.32 12.03 -26.59
CA GLY A 507 -26.65 12.97 -25.68
C GLY A 507 -25.17 12.68 -25.40
N ARG A 508 -24.70 12.97 -24.18
CA ARG A 508 -23.31 12.72 -23.76
C ARG A 508 -23.07 11.30 -23.27
N MET A 509 -24.15 10.57 -22.98
CA MET A 509 -24.09 9.22 -22.46
C MET A 509 -23.58 8.22 -23.51
N ASP A 510 -22.71 7.32 -23.08
CA ASP A 510 -22.21 6.19 -23.87
C ASP A 510 -22.28 4.86 -23.12
N LYS A 511 -22.68 4.90 -21.84
CA LYS A 511 -22.86 3.73 -20.98
C LYS A 511 -24.18 3.80 -20.22
N LEU A 512 -25.03 2.79 -20.39
CA LEU A 512 -26.29 2.65 -19.69
C LEU A 512 -26.46 1.23 -19.16
N TYR A 513 -26.75 1.12 -17.86
CA TYR A 513 -27.16 -0.11 -17.22
C TYR A 513 -28.54 0.05 -16.59
N ILE A 514 -29.48 -0.85 -16.88
CA ILE A 514 -30.81 -0.85 -16.26
C ILE A 514 -31.08 -2.20 -15.61
N GLU A 515 -31.35 -2.17 -14.31
CA GLU A 515 -31.78 -3.31 -13.54
C GLU A 515 -33.20 -3.14 -13.05
N ASN A 516 -34.08 -4.00 -13.56
CA ASN A 516 -35.50 -3.96 -13.24
C ASN A 516 -36.08 -5.38 -13.10
N HIS A 517 -35.50 -6.16 -12.19
CA HIS A 517 -35.86 -7.58 -12.00
C HIS A 517 -37.30 -7.80 -11.51
N TYR A 518 -37.92 -6.78 -10.90
CA TYR A 518 -39.31 -6.90 -10.42
C TYR A 518 -40.33 -6.75 -11.56
N PHE A 519 -39.96 -6.03 -12.62
CA PHE A 519 -40.85 -5.63 -13.71
C PHE A 519 -40.22 -5.92 -15.08
N GLU A 520 -39.80 -7.18 -15.28
CA GLU A 520 -39.09 -7.64 -16.49
C GLU A 520 -39.81 -7.34 -17.83
N GLY A 521 -41.12 -7.08 -17.80
CA GLY A 521 -41.93 -6.76 -18.98
C GLY A 521 -41.78 -5.32 -19.49
N TYR A 522 -41.03 -4.45 -18.81
CA TYR A 522 -40.89 -3.03 -19.23
C TYR A 522 -40.22 -2.86 -20.59
N LEU A 523 -39.41 -3.85 -21.00
CA LEU A 523 -38.78 -3.90 -22.31
C LEU A 523 -39.32 -5.13 -23.04
N GLY A 524 -40.34 -4.94 -23.88
CA GLY A 524 -40.91 -5.99 -24.72
C GLY A 524 -39.96 -6.45 -25.83
N GLN A 525 -40.36 -7.49 -26.56
CA GLN A 525 -39.52 -8.08 -27.60
C GLN A 525 -39.29 -7.10 -28.76
N ALA A 526 -40.35 -6.42 -29.24
CA ALA A 526 -40.25 -5.46 -30.33
C ALA A 526 -39.35 -4.27 -29.97
N GLU A 527 -39.44 -3.79 -28.73
CA GLU A 527 -38.57 -2.75 -28.19
C GLU A 527 -37.11 -3.21 -28.10
N SER A 528 -36.90 -4.45 -27.67
CA SER A 528 -35.57 -5.06 -27.60
C SER A 528 -34.95 -5.22 -29.00
N ASP A 529 -35.71 -5.69 -29.98
CA ASP A 529 -35.31 -5.81 -31.39
C ASP A 529 -34.94 -4.45 -31.98
N LEU A 530 -35.73 -3.42 -31.68
CA LEU A 530 -35.45 -2.04 -32.09
C LEU A 530 -34.11 -1.54 -31.53
N LEU A 531 -33.83 -1.76 -30.23
CA LEU A 531 -32.56 -1.37 -29.62
C LEU A 531 -31.37 -2.09 -30.24
N MET A 532 -31.50 -3.39 -30.53
CA MET A 532 -30.45 -4.18 -31.18
C MET A 532 -30.14 -3.70 -32.59
N ALA A 533 -31.15 -3.28 -33.35
CA ALA A 533 -30.96 -2.77 -34.70
C ALA A 533 -30.38 -1.35 -34.72
N CYS A 534 -30.78 -0.49 -33.76
CA CYS A 534 -30.44 0.93 -33.81
C CYS A 534 -29.14 1.28 -33.07
N LEU A 535 -28.90 0.76 -31.86
CA LEU A 535 -27.73 1.16 -31.06
C LEU A 535 -26.39 0.96 -31.78
N PRO A 536 -26.12 -0.17 -32.46
CA PRO A 536 -24.84 -0.35 -33.18
C PRO A 536 -24.61 0.68 -34.30
N THR A 537 -25.67 1.26 -34.86
CA THR A 537 -25.59 2.20 -35.99
C THR A 537 -25.36 3.66 -35.56
N MET A 538 -25.38 3.98 -34.26
CA MET A 538 -25.29 5.36 -33.77
C MET A 538 -23.88 5.97 -33.86
N GLY A 539 -22.87 5.22 -34.30
CA GLY A 539 -21.49 5.72 -34.43
C GLY A 539 -20.79 6.03 -33.11
N LYS A 540 -21.30 5.53 -31.98
CA LYS A 540 -20.72 5.66 -30.64
C LYS A 540 -20.23 4.31 -30.13
N LYS A 541 -19.23 4.33 -29.25
CA LYS A 541 -18.74 3.13 -28.55
C LYS A 541 -19.69 2.78 -27.40
N ILE A 542 -20.89 2.29 -27.72
CA ILE A 542 -21.95 2.10 -26.74
C ILE A 542 -21.67 0.91 -25.83
N TRP A 543 -21.95 1.06 -24.55
CA TRP A 543 -22.10 -0.04 -23.60
C TRP A 543 -23.52 0.03 -23.04
N PHE A 544 -24.37 -0.90 -23.46
CA PHE A 544 -25.75 -1.00 -23.00
C PHE A 544 -25.99 -2.38 -22.40
N GLU A 545 -26.62 -2.40 -21.22
CA GLU A 545 -27.09 -3.63 -20.62
C GLU A 545 -28.37 -3.38 -19.82
N ALA A 546 -29.39 -4.20 -20.05
CA ALA A 546 -30.72 -4.02 -19.45
C ALA A 546 -31.36 -5.36 -19.09
N THR A 547 -32.08 -5.44 -17.97
CA THR A 547 -32.91 -6.62 -17.64
C THR A 547 -33.87 -6.91 -18.80
N CYS A 548 -33.83 -8.13 -19.36
CA CYS A 548 -34.65 -8.51 -20.51
C CYS A 548 -34.86 -10.03 -20.54
N THR A 549 -36.11 -10.49 -20.66
CA THR A 549 -36.44 -11.93 -20.67
C THR A 549 -37.00 -12.47 -21.98
N ASN A 550 -37.01 -11.64 -23.04
CA ASN A 550 -37.64 -11.95 -24.33
C ASN A 550 -36.91 -13.00 -25.18
N TYR A 551 -35.66 -13.35 -24.84
CA TYR A 551 -34.83 -14.29 -25.61
C TYR A 551 -34.56 -15.57 -24.80
N PRO A 552 -35.57 -16.43 -24.57
CA PRO A 552 -35.41 -17.62 -23.72
C PRO A 552 -34.38 -18.62 -24.24
N ASN A 553 -34.16 -18.66 -25.56
CA ASN A 553 -33.19 -19.53 -26.21
C ASN A 553 -31.77 -18.92 -26.25
N GLY A 554 -31.60 -17.73 -25.66
CA GLY A 554 -30.41 -16.92 -25.79
C GLY A 554 -30.29 -16.26 -27.17
N LEU A 555 -29.44 -15.25 -27.23
CA LEU A 555 -29.07 -14.57 -28.46
C LEU A 555 -27.58 -14.25 -28.41
N ARG A 556 -26.87 -14.44 -29.52
CA ARG A 556 -25.49 -13.99 -29.67
C ARG A 556 -25.22 -13.65 -31.12
N LEU A 557 -24.92 -12.39 -31.38
CA LEU A 557 -24.55 -11.89 -32.70
C LEU A 557 -23.58 -10.72 -32.57
N THR A 558 -22.98 -10.34 -33.69
CA THR A 558 -22.14 -9.14 -33.78
C THR A 558 -22.67 -8.29 -34.92
N ASP A 559 -22.83 -7.00 -34.69
CA ASP A 559 -23.23 -6.02 -35.70
C ASP A 559 -22.48 -4.70 -35.48
N ASN A 560 -21.93 -4.10 -36.55
CA ASN A 560 -21.19 -2.84 -36.51
C ASN A 560 -20.20 -2.72 -35.31
N GLU A 561 -19.32 -3.71 -35.12
CA GLU A 561 -18.35 -3.76 -34.00
C GLU A 561 -19.01 -3.79 -32.60
N HIS A 562 -20.29 -4.15 -32.52
CA HIS A 562 -20.99 -4.36 -31.25
C HIS A 562 -21.31 -5.83 -31.07
N TRP A 563 -20.92 -6.34 -29.90
CA TRP A 563 -21.33 -7.63 -29.42
C TRP A 563 -22.71 -7.54 -28.79
N ILE A 564 -23.65 -8.30 -29.35
CA ILE A 564 -25.04 -8.37 -28.91
C ILE A 564 -25.28 -9.74 -28.28
N GLN A 565 -25.69 -9.74 -27.02
CA GLN A 565 -25.95 -10.96 -26.26
C GLN A 565 -27.24 -10.84 -25.46
N ALA A 566 -28.08 -11.88 -25.47
CA ALA A 566 -29.08 -12.09 -24.44
C ALA A 566 -28.77 -13.41 -23.73
N ASP A 567 -28.38 -13.35 -22.46
CA ASP A 567 -27.95 -14.55 -21.70
C ASP A 567 -29.15 -15.28 -21.07
N HIS A 568 -29.13 -16.60 -21.11
CA HIS A 568 -30.17 -17.48 -20.59
C HIS A 568 -29.78 -18.18 -19.28
N ARG A 569 -28.50 -18.11 -18.87
CA ARG A 569 -27.92 -19.03 -17.89
C ARG A 569 -28.47 -18.91 -16.47
N ASN A 570 -28.96 -17.73 -16.06
CA ASN A 570 -29.60 -17.56 -14.76
C ASN A 570 -30.85 -16.67 -14.93
N ARG A 571 -32.00 -17.13 -14.40
CA ARG A 571 -33.27 -16.41 -14.48
C ARG A 571 -33.16 -15.00 -13.88
N HIS A 572 -32.34 -14.83 -12.85
CA HIS A 572 -32.12 -13.53 -12.19
C HIS A 572 -31.05 -12.67 -12.87
N SER A 573 -30.44 -13.14 -13.97
CA SER A 573 -29.41 -12.41 -14.71
C SER A 573 -29.69 -12.36 -16.21
N ARG A 574 -30.95 -12.52 -16.61
CA ARG A 574 -31.33 -12.37 -18.02
C ARG A 574 -31.27 -10.90 -18.38
N SER A 575 -30.26 -10.54 -19.16
CA SER A 575 -30.07 -9.18 -19.66
C SER A 575 -29.82 -9.20 -21.16
N LEU A 576 -30.32 -8.16 -21.83
CA LEU A 576 -29.91 -7.79 -23.17
C LEU A 576 -28.66 -6.91 -23.04
N LYS A 577 -27.58 -7.32 -23.71
CA LYS A 577 -26.29 -6.64 -23.72
C LYS A 577 -25.97 -6.23 -25.15
N ILE A 578 -25.65 -4.97 -25.36
CA ILE A 578 -25.19 -4.42 -26.63
C ILE A 578 -23.93 -3.61 -26.30
N LYS A 579 -22.76 -4.20 -26.55
CA LYS A 579 -21.48 -3.64 -26.13
C LYS A 579 -20.53 -3.53 -27.32
N HIS A 580 -20.02 -2.33 -27.57
CA HIS A 580 -18.93 -2.12 -28.51
C HIS A 580 -17.74 -3.03 -28.16
N GLU A 581 -17.04 -3.58 -29.15
CA GLU A 581 -15.93 -4.54 -28.98
C GLU A 581 -14.88 -4.04 -27.99
N SER A 582 -14.54 -2.74 -28.04
CA SER A 582 -13.59 -2.11 -27.11
C SER A 582 -14.05 -2.07 -25.65
N ARG A 583 -15.33 -2.34 -25.37
CA ARG A 583 -15.96 -2.27 -24.03
C ARG A 583 -16.47 -3.63 -23.54
N VAL A 584 -16.24 -4.72 -24.28
CA VAL A 584 -16.74 -6.07 -23.92
C VAL A 584 -16.23 -6.53 -22.54
N ASN A 585 -15.01 -6.15 -22.19
CA ASN A 585 -14.39 -6.48 -20.90
C ASN A 585 -14.81 -5.54 -19.77
N GLU A 586 -15.50 -4.44 -20.07
CA GLU A 586 -16.03 -3.58 -19.02
C GLU A 586 -17.17 -4.29 -18.29
N THR A 587 -16.96 -4.50 -17.01
CA THR A 587 -17.96 -4.97 -16.06
C THR A 587 -18.68 -3.76 -15.45
N HIS A 588 -19.88 -4.00 -14.93
CA HIS A 588 -20.43 -3.10 -13.91
C HIS A 588 -19.71 -3.50 -12.61
N GLU A 589 -18.46 -3.10 -12.44
CA GLU A 589 -17.62 -3.59 -11.34
C GLU A 589 -18.07 -2.98 -10.00
N PHE A 590 -19.20 -3.43 -9.48
CA PHE A 590 -19.67 -3.14 -8.14
C PHE A 590 -20.14 -4.44 -7.49
N PRO A 591 -19.46 -4.94 -6.44
CA PRO A 591 -19.99 -6.03 -5.64
C PRO A 591 -21.30 -5.55 -5.02
N ARG A 592 -22.42 -6.07 -5.53
CA ARG A 592 -23.73 -5.81 -4.92
C ARG A 592 -23.77 -6.42 -3.54
N ILE A 593 -24.26 -5.62 -2.61
CA ILE A 593 -24.62 -6.06 -1.27
C ILE A 593 -26.10 -6.42 -1.38
N GLN A 594 -26.41 -7.71 -1.38
CA GLN A 594 -27.79 -8.17 -1.23
C GLN A 594 -28.27 -8.04 0.21
#